data_AF-A0A3S1N643-F1
#
_entry.id   AF-A0A3S1N643-F1
#
_cell.length_a   1.000
_cell.length_b   1.000
_cell.length_c   1.000
_cell.angle_alpha   90.00
_cell.angle_beta   90.00
_cell.angle_gamma   90.00
#
_symmetry.space_group_name_H-M   'P 1'
#
loop_
_entity.id
_entity.type
_entity.pdbx_description
1 polymer ?
#
loop_
_entity_poly.entity_id
_entity_poly.type
_entity_poly.pdbx_seq_one_letter_code
_entity_poly.pdbx_strand_id
1 'polypeptide(L)'
;MSSALSELEPVIVPVPHPPAIAIENVSGDFSRAIERAEVNAWLDLYAAAPADFATRQGLSMAAEGDLAWTTCTTIPFIHFNCVKNLGVDGPATESQLDTLLAHYRAAGISRPWFYVNPHTEPSRLRCWLEARGLQRQGGWERIYREATPLPPEPLFPADGLSVERVTQATAAEWAGFIDRQYRLPTSPWLLALVGRNGWHHYMLKRDGAVAAVRSLFIGADGAAWSGIDAPVPGITAPS
;
A
#
# COMPACT_ATOMS: atom_id res chain seq x y z
N MET A 1 39.65 -43.98 30.31
CA MET A 1 39.31 -44.11 28.88
C MET A 1 37.79 -44.19 28.82
N SER A 2 37.10 -43.08 28.55
CA SER A 2 36.56 -42.66 27.23
C SER A 2 35.59 -43.71 26.67
N SER A 3 34.34 -43.45 26.34
CA SER A 3 33.79 -42.25 25.69
C SER A 3 32.32 -42.02 26.03
N ALA A 4 31.95 -40.76 26.22
CA ALA A 4 30.58 -40.28 26.18
C ALA A 4 30.01 -40.43 24.75
N LEU A 5 28.89 -41.13 24.62
CA LEU A 5 28.08 -41.13 23.40
C LEU A 5 26.95 -40.12 23.57
N SER A 6 27.05 -39.09 22.75
CA SER A 6 26.13 -37.99 22.46
C SER A 6 24.65 -38.40 22.50
N GLU A 7 23.88 -37.81 23.41
CA GLU A 7 22.43 -37.65 23.24
C GLU A 7 22.22 -36.48 22.28
N LEU A 8 21.89 -36.79 21.02
CA LEU A 8 21.39 -35.78 20.09
C LEU A 8 19.90 -35.60 20.38
N GLU A 9 19.53 -34.48 20.99
CA GLU A 9 18.13 -34.06 21.06
C GLU A 9 17.54 -34.00 19.64
N PRO A 10 16.31 -34.49 19.44
CA PRO A 10 15.67 -34.44 18.13
C PRO A 10 15.46 -32.98 17.73
N VAL A 11 15.94 -32.62 16.55
CA VAL A 11 15.66 -31.32 15.92
C VAL A 11 14.14 -31.17 15.80
N ILE A 12 13.56 -30.33 16.65
CA ILE A 12 12.16 -29.91 16.53
C ILE A 12 12.09 -29.06 15.27
N VAL A 13 11.67 -29.66 14.16
CA VAL A 13 11.31 -28.91 12.96
C VAL A 13 10.06 -28.13 13.30
N PRO A 14 10.08 -26.78 13.33
CA PRO A 14 8.89 -26.00 13.57
C PRO A 14 7.85 -26.38 12.52
N VAL A 15 6.71 -26.93 12.96
CA VAL A 15 5.58 -27.11 12.06
C VAL A 15 5.19 -25.70 11.62
N PRO A 16 5.26 -25.37 10.32
CA PRO A 16 4.73 -24.10 9.86
C PRO A 16 3.24 -24.16 10.16
N HIS A 17 2.78 -23.38 11.14
CA HIS A 17 1.38 -23.04 11.21
C HIS A 17 1.20 -21.93 10.17
N PRO A 18 0.69 -22.22 8.96
CA PRO A 18 0.26 -21.12 8.11
C PRO A 18 -0.77 -20.35 8.94
N PRO A 19 -0.57 -19.05 9.20
CA PRO A 19 -1.63 -18.27 9.83
C PRO A 19 -2.86 -18.46 8.95
N ALA A 20 -3.91 -19.04 9.50
CA ALA A 20 -5.20 -19.05 8.83
C ALA A 20 -5.62 -17.59 8.77
N ILE A 21 -5.41 -16.94 7.63
CA ILE A 21 -5.96 -15.62 7.38
C ILE A 21 -7.47 -15.83 7.36
N ALA A 22 -8.12 -15.47 8.46
CA ALA A 22 -9.57 -15.54 8.54
C ALA A 22 -10.14 -14.59 7.50
N ILE A 23 -11.03 -15.12 6.65
CA ILE A 23 -11.78 -14.31 5.70
C ILE A 23 -13.16 -14.10 6.33
N GLU A 24 -13.52 -12.85 6.56
CA GLU A 24 -14.81 -12.49 7.12
C GLU A 24 -15.51 -11.42 6.29
N ASN A 25 -16.84 -11.43 6.32
CA ASN A 25 -17.64 -10.34 5.79
C ASN A 25 -17.68 -9.22 6.83
N VAL A 26 -17.31 -8.02 6.42
CA VAL A 26 -17.33 -6.84 7.29
C VAL A 26 -18.62 -6.05 7.10
N SER A 27 -18.94 -5.16 8.06
CA SER A 27 -20.02 -4.20 7.87
C SER A 27 -19.62 -3.13 6.84
N GLY A 28 -20.61 -2.47 6.24
CA GLY A 28 -20.37 -1.35 5.33
C GLY A 28 -19.61 -0.19 5.98
N ASP A 29 -19.91 0.11 7.25
CA ASP A 29 -19.22 1.15 8.02
C ASP A 29 -17.76 0.80 8.28
N PHE A 30 -17.46 -0.46 8.60
CA PHE A 30 -16.10 -0.89 8.82
C PHE A 30 -15.30 -0.94 7.50
N SER A 31 -15.91 -1.40 6.41
CA SER A 31 -15.31 -1.32 5.07
C SER A 31 -14.97 0.13 4.72
N ARG A 32 -15.88 1.08 4.99
CA ARG A 32 -15.65 2.51 4.75
C ARG A 32 -14.50 3.05 5.58
N ALA A 33 -14.39 2.67 6.85
CA ALA A 33 -13.28 3.07 7.71
C ALA A 33 -11.92 2.59 7.15
N ILE A 34 -11.84 1.34 6.69
CA ILE A 34 -10.63 0.79 6.04
C ILE A 34 -10.26 1.59 4.78
N GLU A 35 -11.24 1.85 3.92
CA GLU A 35 -11.02 2.60 2.66
C GLU A 35 -10.62 4.06 2.94
N ARG A 36 -11.18 4.70 3.96
CA ARG A 36 -10.83 6.06 4.40
C ARG A 36 -9.38 6.13 4.92
N ALA A 37 -8.91 5.12 5.66
CA ALA A 37 -7.53 5.05 6.11
C ALA A 37 -6.54 5.05 4.94
N GLU A 38 -6.85 4.34 3.86
CA GLU A 38 -6.05 4.40 2.62
C GLU A 38 -6.11 5.79 1.98
N VAL A 39 -7.30 6.38 1.80
CA VAL A 39 -7.42 7.71 1.17
C VAL A 39 -6.63 8.76 1.96
N ASN A 40 -6.71 8.74 3.29
CA ASN A 40 -5.94 9.64 4.15
C ASN A 40 -4.42 9.50 3.94
N ALA A 41 -3.92 8.27 3.89
CA ALA A 41 -2.51 8.01 3.62
C ALA A 41 -2.09 8.49 2.23
N TRP A 42 -2.91 8.26 1.21
CA TRP A 42 -2.62 8.68 -0.17
C TRP A 42 -2.67 10.20 -0.34
N LEU A 43 -3.62 10.89 0.31
CA LEU A 43 -3.68 12.35 0.31
C LEU A 43 -2.40 12.94 0.90
N ASP A 44 -1.96 12.43 2.06
CA ASP A 44 -0.75 12.94 2.71
C ASP A 44 0.52 12.58 1.93
N LEU A 45 0.56 11.37 1.35
CA LEU A 45 1.60 10.94 0.43
C LEU A 45 1.73 11.93 -0.73
N TYR A 46 0.66 12.25 -1.46
CA TYR A 46 0.71 13.20 -2.60
C TYR A 46 1.03 14.62 -2.15
N ALA A 47 0.55 15.05 -0.99
CA ALA A 47 0.88 16.37 -0.43
C ALA A 47 2.37 16.52 -0.08
N ALA A 48 3.08 15.41 0.14
CA ALA A 48 4.52 15.42 0.40
C ALA A 48 5.38 15.49 -0.88
N ALA A 49 4.79 15.31 -2.07
CA ALA A 49 5.55 15.31 -3.32
C ALA A 49 6.22 16.68 -3.56
N PRO A 50 7.55 16.74 -3.77
CA PRO A 50 8.20 17.99 -4.16
C PRO A 50 7.58 18.55 -5.44
N ALA A 51 7.32 19.86 -5.48
CA ALA A 51 6.56 20.48 -6.59
C ALA A 51 7.22 20.29 -7.96
N ASP A 52 8.56 20.31 -8.00
CA ASP A 52 9.33 20.08 -9.22
C ASP A 52 9.23 18.61 -9.68
N PHE A 53 9.27 17.67 -8.74
CA PHE A 53 9.04 16.25 -9.01
C PHE A 53 7.62 16.01 -9.51
N ALA A 54 6.62 16.55 -8.81
CA ALA A 54 5.22 16.40 -9.16
C ALA A 54 4.93 16.94 -10.57
N THR A 55 5.45 18.12 -10.90
CA THR A 55 5.33 18.71 -12.23
C THR A 55 5.97 17.83 -13.30
N ARG A 56 7.21 17.35 -13.07
CA ARG A 56 7.92 16.49 -14.04
C ARG A 56 7.20 15.16 -14.29
N GLN A 57 6.60 14.57 -13.26
CA GLN A 57 5.90 13.29 -13.39
C GLN A 57 4.43 13.44 -13.83
N GLY A 58 3.92 14.68 -13.89
CA GLY A 58 2.48 14.96 -13.98
C GLY A 58 1.69 14.30 -12.85
N LEU A 59 2.29 14.28 -11.66
CA LEU A 59 1.75 13.65 -10.45
C LEU A 59 0.79 14.62 -9.76
N SER A 60 -0.46 14.22 -9.59
CA SER A 60 -1.44 14.96 -8.81
C SER A 60 -2.49 14.04 -8.20
N MET A 61 -3.12 14.54 -7.15
CA MET A 61 -4.28 13.91 -6.54
C MET A 61 -5.31 14.99 -6.26
N ALA A 62 -6.56 14.69 -6.55
CA ALA A 62 -7.70 15.53 -6.21
C ALA A 62 -8.71 14.72 -5.40
N ALA A 63 -9.55 15.42 -4.63
CA ALA A 63 -10.55 14.81 -3.79
C ALA A 63 -11.80 15.68 -3.65
N GLU A 64 -12.92 15.01 -3.43
CA GLU A 64 -14.23 15.60 -3.12
C GLU A 64 -14.85 14.77 -1.98
N GLY A 65 -14.78 15.28 -0.75
CA GLY A 65 -15.06 14.47 0.44
C GLY A 65 -14.10 13.29 0.54
N ASP A 66 -14.65 12.08 0.67
CA ASP A 66 -13.87 10.83 0.74
C ASP A 66 -13.52 10.24 -0.64
N LEU A 67 -14.12 10.73 -1.73
CA LEU A 67 -13.76 10.35 -3.09
C LEU A 67 -12.43 11.00 -3.45
N ALA A 68 -11.48 10.21 -3.93
CA ALA A 68 -10.18 10.74 -4.37
C ALA A 68 -9.70 10.06 -5.64
N TRP A 69 -8.93 10.77 -6.46
CA TRP A 69 -8.36 10.20 -7.68
C TRP A 69 -6.94 10.69 -7.93
N THR A 70 -6.09 9.77 -8.33
CA THR A 70 -4.68 10.00 -8.64
C THR A 70 -4.47 10.12 -10.13
N THR A 71 -3.47 10.93 -10.50
CA THR A 71 -3.02 11.16 -11.87
C THR A 71 -1.50 11.12 -11.90
N CYS A 72 -0.94 10.37 -12.84
CA CYS A 72 0.48 10.37 -13.19
C CYS A 72 0.64 10.05 -14.68
N THR A 73 1.28 10.94 -15.43
CA THR A 73 1.37 10.83 -16.90
C THR A 73 2.63 10.10 -17.38
N THR A 74 3.54 9.78 -16.47
CA THR A 74 4.90 9.33 -16.79
C THR A 74 5.26 7.98 -16.17
N ILE A 75 4.66 7.63 -15.02
CA ILE A 75 4.91 6.38 -14.32
C ILE A 75 3.69 5.45 -14.51
N PRO A 76 3.82 4.33 -15.27
CA PRO A 76 2.71 3.44 -15.58
C PRO A 76 2.43 2.44 -14.44
N PHE A 77 2.19 2.96 -13.23
CA PHE A 77 1.86 2.15 -12.06
C PHE A 77 0.36 2.23 -11.75
N ILE A 78 -0.28 1.08 -11.53
CA ILE A 78 -1.74 0.94 -11.36
C ILE A 78 -2.32 1.90 -10.32
N HIS A 79 -1.61 2.11 -9.21
CA HIS A 79 -2.10 2.97 -8.13
C HIS A 79 -1.93 4.47 -8.40
N PHE A 80 -1.23 4.88 -9.46
CA PHE A 80 -0.98 6.30 -9.77
C PHE A 80 -1.99 6.89 -10.76
N ASN A 81 -2.87 6.06 -11.33
CA ASN A 81 -3.96 6.48 -12.20
C ASN A 81 -5.25 5.76 -11.79
N CYS A 82 -5.71 6.01 -10.56
CA CYS A 82 -6.88 5.32 -10.02
C CYS A 82 -7.84 6.24 -9.25
N VAL A 83 -9.11 5.84 -9.26
CA VAL A 83 -10.18 6.41 -8.45
C VAL A 83 -10.39 5.51 -7.23
N LYS A 84 -10.39 6.15 -6.07
CA LYS A 84 -10.61 5.57 -4.75
C LYS A 84 -11.93 6.05 -4.18
N ASN A 85 -12.64 5.19 -3.47
CA ASN A 85 -13.85 5.50 -2.71
C ASN A 85 -15.07 5.98 -3.52
N LEU A 86 -15.11 5.77 -4.85
CA LEU A 86 -16.32 6.03 -5.63
C LEU A 86 -17.44 5.10 -5.15
N GLY A 87 -18.50 5.67 -4.60
CA GLY A 87 -19.63 4.89 -4.08
C GLY A 87 -19.43 4.34 -2.66
N VAL A 88 -18.33 4.69 -1.98
CA VAL A 88 -18.02 4.15 -0.65
C VAL A 88 -18.64 5.01 0.45
N ASP A 89 -18.51 6.34 0.36
CA ASP A 89 -19.09 7.23 1.38
C ASP A 89 -20.58 7.57 1.14
N GLY A 90 -21.05 7.33 -0.08
CA GLY A 90 -22.46 7.48 -0.46
C GLY A 90 -22.66 7.00 -1.88
N PRO A 91 -23.91 6.90 -2.36
CA PRO A 91 -24.20 6.40 -3.70
C PRO A 91 -23.48 7.23 -4.77
N ALA A 92 -22.67 6.57 -5.59
CA ALA A 92 -22.09 7.19 -6.77
C ALA A 92 -23.18 7.58 -7.78
N THR A 93 -22.89 8.59 -8.58
CA THR A 93 -23.74 9.00 -9.71
C THR A 93 -23.04 8.74 -11.05
N GLU A 94 -23.81 8.55 -12.10
CA GLU A 94 -23.27 8.44 -13.46
C GLU A 94 -22.53 9.71 -13.89
N SER A 95 -23.01 10.88 -13.46
CA SER A 95 -22.37 12.18 -13.73
C SER A 95 -20.96 12.27 -13.11
N GLN A 96 -20.80 11.81 -11.86
CA GLN A 96 -19.48 11.74 -11.23
C GLN A 96 -18.54 10.81 -11.99
N LEU A 97 -19.03 9.62 -12.38
CA LEU A 97 -18.25 8.68 -13.19
C LEU A 97 -17.83 9.29 -14.53
N ASP A 98 -18.76 9.94 -15.24
CA ASP A 98 -18.49 10.57 -16.54
C ASP A 98 -17.47 11.71 -16.42
N THR A 99 -17.53 12.48 -15.33
CA THR A 99 -16.58 13.55 -15.02
C THR A 99 -15.18 12.99 -14.78
N LEU A 100 -15.06 11.93 -13.97
CA LEU A 100 -13.78 11.27 -13.69
C LEU A 100 -13.15 10.68 -14.96
N LEU A 101 -13.96 10.05 -15.82
CA LEU A 101 -13.46 9.53 -17.09
C LEU A 101 -13.06 10.65 -18.06
N ALA A 102 -13.77 11.77 -18.06
CA ALA A 102 -13.38 12.94 -18.84
C ALA A 102 -12.05 13.52 -18.36
N HIS A 103 -11.82 13.59 -17.04
CA HIS A 103 -10.54 13.98 -16.44
C HIS A 103 -9.38 13.13 -16.96
N TYR A 104 -9.51 11.80 -16.90
CA TYR A 104 -8.44 10.91 -17.39
C TYR A 104 -8.20 11.03 -18.89
N ARG A 105 -9.27 11.15 -19.69
CA ARG A 105 -9.13 11.40 -21.14
C ARG A 105 -8.38 12.71 -21.43
N ALA A 106 -8.72 13.78 -20.71
CA ALA A 106 -8.05 15.08 -20.86
C ALA A 106 -6.57 15.02 -20.46
N ALA A 107 -6.23 14.18 -19.48
CA ALA A 107 -4.86 13.92 -19.05
C ALA A 107 -4.10 12.92 -19.95
N GLY A 108 -4.71 12.40 -21.02
CA GLY A 108 -4.09 11.41 -21.92
C GLY A 108 -3.99 10.00 -21.34
N ILE A 109 -4.70 9.70 -20.25
CA ILE A 109 -4.70 8.41 -19.56
C ILE A 109 -5.83 7.55 -20.11
N SER A 110 -5.47 6.50 -20.84
CA SER A 110 -6.44 5.61 -21.51
C SER A 110 -6.94 4.46 -20.62
N ARG A 111 -6.23 4.15 -19.54
CA ARG A 111 -6.50 2.98 -18.68
C ARG A 111 -6.54 3.35 -17.19
N PRO A 112 -7.46 4.24 -16.77
CA PRO A 112 -7.65 4.52 -15.35
C PRO A 112 -8.28 3.32 -14.64
N TRP A 113 -7.97 3.19 -13.36
CA TRP A 113 -8.51 2.13 -12.50
C TRP A 113 -9.58 2.68 -11.58
N PHE A 114 -10.63 1.92 -11.35
CA PHE A 114 -11.71 2.27 -10.43
C PHE A 114 -11.81 1.18 -9.38
N TYR A 115 -11.58 1.55 -8.13
CA TYR A 115 -11.64 0.60 -7.03
C TYR A 115 -13.08 0.51 -6.55
N VAL A 116 -13.60 -0.72 -6.55
CA VAL A 116 -14.95 -1.03 -6.08
C VAL A 116 -14.86 -2.15 -5.05
N ASN A 117 -15.71 -2.09 -4.04
CA ASN A 117 -15.82 -3.13 -3.00
C ASN A 117 -17.27 -3.61 -2.89
N PRO A 118 -17.53 -4.71 -2.14
CA PRO A 118 -18.89 -5.27 -2.02
C PRO A 118 -19.94 -4.32 -1.41
N HIS A 119 -19.51 -3.28 -0.69
CA HIS A 119 -20.38 -2.29 -0.06
C HIS A 119 -20.54 -1.01 -0.88
N THR A 120 -19.92 -0.95 -2.06
CA THR A 120 -20.00 0.23 -2.91
C THR A 120 -21.39 0.41 -3.48
N GLU A 121 -21.92 1.63 -3.36
CA GLU A 121 -23.22 2.02 -3.84
C GLU A 121 -23.14 2.94 -5.07
N PRO A 122 -24.10 2.84 -6.01
CA PRO A 122 -25.15 1.83 -6.03
C PRO A 122 -24.59 0.47 -6.52
N SER A 123 -25.30 -0.62 -6.24
CA SER A 123 -24.93 -1.98 -6.69
C SER A 123 -24.74 -2.09 -8.22
N ARG A 124 -25.38 -1.20 -8.98
CA ARG A 124 -25.24 -1.07 -10.44
C ARG A 124 -23.97 -0.33 -10.91
N LEU A 125 -23.15 0.21 -10.01
CA LEU A 125 -21.93 0.94 -10.37
C LEU A 125 -21.02 0.12 -11.28
N ARG A 126 -20.91 -1.19 -11.03
CA ARG A 126 -20.15 -2.09 -11.89
C ARG A 126 -20.69 -2.10 -13.32
N CYS A 127 -22.01 -2.18 -13.50
CA CYS A 127 -22.63 -2.12 -14.82
C CYS A 127 -22.36 -0.78 -15.52
N TRP A 128 -22.34 0.32 -14.77
CA TRP A 128 -22.01 1.64 -15.30
C TRP A 128 -20.57 1.73 -15.81
N LEU A 129 -19.62 1.15 -15.09
CA LEU A 129 -18.21 1.06 -15.50
C LEU A 129 -18.05 0.22 -16.77
N GLU A 130 -18.67 -0.96 -16.81
CA GLU A 130 -18.62 -1.87 -17.96
C GLU A 130 -19.27 -1.24 -19.21
N ALA A 131 -20.40 -0.54 -19.05
CA ALA A 131 -21.07 0.19 -20.14
C ALA A 131 -20.19 1.32 -20.74
N ARG A 132 -19.18 1.79 -20.01
CA ARG A 132 -18.20 2.81 -20.43
C ARG A 132 -16.87 2.20 -20.89
N GLY A 133 -16.83 0.89 -21.09
CA GLY A 133 -15.69 0.17 -21.65
C GLY A 133 -14.61 -0.23 -20.64
N LEU A 134 -14.85 -0.03 -19.33
CA LEU A 134 -13.96 -0.58 -18.30
C LEU A 134 -14.18 -2.07 -18.15
N GLN A 135 -13.12 -2.79 -17.81
CA GLN A 135 -13.17 -4.23 -17.60
C GLN A 135 -12.78 -4.56 -16.17
N ARG A 136 -13.41 -5.58 -15.60
CA ARG A 136 -12.99 -6.12 -14.30
C ARG A 136 -11.60 -6.75 -14.45
N GLN A 137 -10.64 -6.22 -13.71
CA GLN A 137 -9.25 -6.63 -13.72
C GLN A 137 -8.85 -6.99 -12.29
N GLY A 138 -9.04 -8.26 -11.92
CA GLY A 138 -8.65 -8.79 -10.60
C GLY A 138 -9.22 -8.03 -9.40
N GLY A 139 -8.54 -8.19 -8.27
CA GLY A 139 -8.80 -7.51 -7.00
C GLY A 139 -7.73 -7.91 -5.99
N TRP A 140 -7.70 -7.24 -4.85
CA TRP A 140 -6.89 -7.62 -3.70
C TRP A 140 -7.75 -7.57 -2.45
N GLU A 141 -7.38 -8.36 -1.47
CA GLU A 141 -8.00 -8.41 -0.17
C GLU A 141 -7.53 -7.22 0.68
N ARG A 142 -8.45 -6.65 1.46
CA ARG A 142 -8.08 -5.74 2.55
C ARG A 142 -7.70 -6.59 3.75
N ILE A 143 -6.42 -6.54 4.13
CA ILE A 143 -5.91 -7.19 5.34
C ILE A 143 -5.92 -6.14 6.45
N TYR A 144 -6.58 -6.47 7.56
CA TYR A 144 -6.62 -5.61 8.74
C TYR A 144 -6.31 -6.41 10.00
N ARG A 145 -5.99 -5.68 11.06
CA ARG A 145 -5.82 -6.20 12.41
C ARG A 145 -6.13 -5.09 13.41
N GLU A 146 -6.54 -5.51 14.60
CA GLU A 146 -6.66 -4.61 15.75
C GLU A 146 -5.28 -4.13 16.21
N ALA A 147 -5.27 -3.01 16.94
CA ALA A 147 -4.07 -2.42 17.51
C ALA A 147 -3.48 -3.18 18.72
N THR A 148 -3.92 -4.42 18.95
CA THR A 148 -3.38 -5.28 20.01
C THR A 148 -1.86 -5.42 19.85
N PRO A 149 -1.05 -5.21 20.90
CA PRO A 149 0.39 -5.40 20.80
C PRO A 149 0.76 -6.82 20.35
N LEU A 150 1.77 -6.94 19.49
CA LEU A 150 2.38 -8.24 19.19
C LEU A 150 3.31 -8.65 20.34
N PRO A 151 3.53 -9.96 20.55
CA PRO A 151 4.58 -10.43 21.44
C PRO A 151 5.94 -9.81 21.08
N PRO A 152 6.81 -9.54 22.06
CA PRO A 152 8.12 -8.94 21.80
C PRO A 152 9.07 -9.91 21.08
N GLU A 153 8.80 -11.20 21.15
CA GLU A 153 9.59 -12.24 20.50
C GLU A 153 9.23 -12.35 19.01
N PRO A 154 10.23 -12.51 18.12
CA PRO A 154 9.96 -12.68 16.71
C PRO A 154 9.19 -13.98 16.46
N LEU A 155 8.19 -13.93 15.57
CA LEU A 155 7.44 -15.12 15.15
C LEU A 155 8.36 -16.22 14.57
N PHE A 156 9.46 -15.81 13.95
CA PHE A 156 10.48 -16.70 13.42
C PHE A 156 11.86 -16.22 13.89
N PRO A 157 12.56 -16.99 14.74
CA PRO A 157 13.94 -16.68 15.10
C PRO A 157 14.83 -16.83 13.88
N ALA A 158 15.69 -15.85 13.65
CA ALA A 158 16.70 -15.91 12.59
C ALA A 158 17.90 -15.04 12.98
N ASP A 159 19.09 -15.60 12.78
CA ASP A 159 20.35 -14.92 13.06
C ASP A 159 20.67 -13.86 12.01
N GLY A 160 21.49 -12.89 12.39
CA GLY A 160 21.97 -11.84 11.48
C GLY A 160 20.90 -10.84 11.03
N LEU A 161 19.69 -10.89 11.62
CA LEU A 161 18.62 -9.94 11.33
C LEU A 161 18.64 -8.76 12.30
N SER A 162 18.40 -7.56 11.77
CA SER A 162 18.12 -6.37 12.57
C SER A 162 17.01 -5.54 11.92
N VAL A 163 16.14 -4.96 12.74
CA VAL A 163 15.12 -4.01 12.29
C VAL A 163 15.46 -2.64 12.83
N GLU A 164 15.54 -1.65 11.95
CA GLU A 164 15.82 -0.26 12.31
C GLU A 164 14.77 0.69 11.75
N ARG A 165 14.46 1.74 12.52
CA ARG A 165 13.63 2.85 12.03
C ARG A 165 14.45 3.67 11.04
N VAL A 166 13.85 4.03 9.91
CA VAL A 166 14.48 4.94 8.94
C VAL A 166 14.60 6.33 9.57
N THR A 167 15.78 6.92 9.40
CA THR A 167 16.08 8.30 9.79
C THR A 167 16.49 9.09 8.56
N GLN A 168 16.70 10.39 8.69
CA GLN A 168 17.25 11.20 7.59
C GLN A 168 18.59 10.65 7.07
N ALA A 169 19.42 10.07 7.94
CA ALA A 169 20.71 9.49 7.55
C ALA A 169 20.56 8.20 6.73
N THR A 170 19.47 7.44 6.92
CA THR A 170 19.23 6.16 6.25
C THR A 170 18.12 6.23 5.19
N ALA A 171 17.53 7.40 4.97
CA ALA A 171 16.44 7.64 4.04
C ALA A 171 16.75 7.23 2.59
N ALA A 172 17.96 7.55 2.12
CA ALA A 172 18.41 7.21 0.77
C ALA A 172 18.56 5.70 0.55
N GLU A 173 18.96 4.96 1.59
CA GLU A 173 19.07 3.51 1.54
C GLU A 173 17.68 2.86 1.39
N TRP A 174 16.73 3.33 2.20
CA TRP A 174 15.32 2.91 2.16
C TRP A 174 14.65 3.22 0.82
N ALA A 175 14.68 4.48 0.37
CA ALA A 175 14.06 4.90 -0.87
C ALA A 175 14.71 4.22 -2.09
N GLY A 176 16.05 4.13 -2.10
CA GLY A 176 16.78 3.46 -3.17
C GLY A 176 16.49 1.95 -3.25
N PHE A 177 16.21 1.28 -2.12
CA PHE A 177 15.79 -0.12 -2.13
C PHE A 177 14.44 -0.29 -2.84
N ILE A 178 13.46 0.58 -2.56
CA ILE A 178 12.13 0.56 -3.20
C ILE A 178 12.24 0.82 -4.70
N ASP A 179 12.96 1.89 -5.07
CA ASP A 179 13.18 2.27 -6.48
C ASP A 179 13.85 1.13 -7.26
N ARG A 180 14.85 0.45 -6.69
CA ARG A 180 15.49 -0.71 -7.33
C ARG A 180 14.55 -1.91 -7.47
N GLN A 181 13.77 -2.20 -6.42
CA GLN A 181 12.88 -3.36 -6.42
C GLN A 181 11.77 -3.23 -7.47
N TYR A 182 11.20 -2.03 -7.62
CA TYR A 182 10.08 -1.78 -8.54
C TYR A 182 10.46 -1.06 -9.82
N ARG A 183 11.73 -0.64 -9.98
CA ARG A 183 12.25 0.12 -11.13
C ARG A 183 11.49 1.42 -11.35
N LEU A 184 11.14 2.10 -10.26
CA LEU A 184 10.41 3.37 -10.29
C LEU A 184 11.32 4.51 -9.83
N PRO A 185 11.20 5.72 -10.38
CA PRO A 185 12.03 6.87 -9.98
C PRO A 185 11.36 7.65 -8.83
N THR A 186 11.00 6.99 -7.73
CA THR A 186 10.17 7.60 -6.67
C THR A 186 10.97 8.25 -5.54
N SER A 187 12.29 8.08 -5.49
CA SER A 187 13.14 8.61 -4.41
C SER A 187 12.88 10.06 -4.00
N PRO A 188 12.78 11.06 -4.90
CA PRO A 188 12.54 12.45 -4.47
C PRO A 188 11.26 12.62 -3.65
N TRP A 189 10.23 11.82 -3.99
CA TRP A 189 8.96 11.81 -3.30
C TRP A 189 9.03 11.01 -1.98
N LEU A 190 9.62 9.81 -2.02
CA LEU A 190 9.76 8.96 -0.84
C LEU A 190 10.58 9.65 0.25
N LEU A 191 11.70 10.28 -0.11
CA LEU A 191 12.57 11.00 0.84
C LEU A 191 11.81 12.09 1.61
N ALA A 192 10.83 12.73 0.99
CA ALA A 192 10.02 13.77 1.62
C ALA A 192 9.06 13.24 2.72
N LEU A 193 8.86 11.92 2.79
CA LEU A 193 8.06 11.28 3.84
C LEU A 193 8.87 11.04 5.12
N VAL A 194 10.20 10.94 5.02
CA VAL A 194 11.02 10.61 6.19
C VAL A 194 10.98 11.76 7.20
N GLY A 195 10.46 11.47 8.39
CA GLY A 195 10.26 12.45 9.45
C GLY A 195 8.98 13.28 9.31
N ARG A 196 8.17 13.07 8.27
CA ARG A 196 6.84 13.67 8.14
C ARG A 196 5.91 13.08 9.18
N ASN A 197 5.05 13.90 9.77
CA ASN A 197 4.12 13.47 10.81
C ASN A 197 3.18 12.36 10.29
N GLY A 198 2.89 11.37 11.13
CA GLY A 198 2.09 10.20 10.78
C GLY A 198 2.83 9.11 10.01
N TRP A 199 3.97 9.40 9.37
CA TRP A 199 4.74 8.41 8.61
C TRP A 199 5.80 7.71 9.47
N HIS A 200 5.82 6.39 9.38
CA HIS A 200 6.81 5.54 10.03
C HIS A 200 7.36 4.52 9.04
N HIS A 201 8.68 4.47 8.90
CA HIS A 201 9.36 3.60 7.96
C HIS A 201 10.41 2.77 8.70
N TYR A 202 10.54 1.51 8.29
CA TYR A 202 11.45 0.54 8.89
C TYR A 202 12.19 -0.23 7.82
N MET A 203 13.44 -0.59 8.10
CA MET A 203 14.25 -1.48 7.28
C MET A 203 14.59 -2.74 8.08
N LEU A 204 14.41 -3.88 7.45
CA LEU A 204 15.00 -5.14 7.86
C LEU A 204 16.35 -5.28 7.17
N LYS A 205 17.42 -5.41 7.95
CA LYS A 205 18.76 -5.76 7.48
C LYS A 205 19.05 -7.22 7.79
N ARG A 206 19.71 -7.88 6.85
CA ARG A 206 20.29 -9.23 6.99
C ARG A 206 21.78 -9.12 6.68
N ASP A 207 22.62 -9.50 7.63
CA ASP A 207 24.08 -9.44 7.51
C ASP A 207 24.57 -8.02 7.07
N GLY A 208 23.89 -6.97 7.56
CA GLY A 208 24.18 -5.57 7.27
C GLY A 208 23.57 -5.01 5.98
N ALA A 209 23.00 -5.84 5.09
CA ALA A 209 22.35 -5.40 3.86
C ALA A 209 20.83 -5.30 4.01
N VAL A 210 20.19 -4.31 3.38
CA VAL A 210 18.71 -4.21 3.37
C VAL A 210 18.11 -5.42 2.66
N ALA A 211 17.26 -6.14 3.39
CA ALA A 211 16.52 -7.31 2.90
C ALA A 211 15.05 -6.98 2.64
N ALA A 212 14.46 -6.07 3.42
CA ALA A 212 13.09 -5.60 3.23
C ALA A 212 12.88 -4.23 3.86
N VAL A 213 11.85 -3.53 3.40
CA VAL A 213 11.39 -2.26 3.99
C VAL A 213 9.88 -2.29 4.17
N ARG A 214 9.40 -1.66 5.25
CA ARG A 214 7.98 -1.51 5.53
C ARG A 214 7.65 -0.07 5.90
N SER A 215 6.50 0.43 5.44
CA SER A 215 6.00 1.72 5.88
C SER A 215 4.57 1.66 6.37
N LEU A 216 4.24 2.56 7.28
CA LEU A 216 2.89 2.77 7.74
C LEU A 216 2.63 4.27 7.93
N PHE A 217 1.39 4.65 7.68
CA PHE A 217 0.84 5.97 7.96
C PHE A 217 -0.20 5.84 9.06
N ILE A 218 -0.07 6.59 10.15
CA ILE A 218 -1.06 6.69 11.21
C ILE A 218 -1.79 8.02 11.04
N GLY A 219 -3.07 7.95 10.69
CA GLY A 219 -3.94 9.10 10.54
C GLY A 219 -4.27 9.77 11.87
N ALA A 220 -4.80 10.99 11.80
CA ALA A 220 -5.24 11.72 12.99
C ALA A 220 -6.39 11.04 13.75
N ASP A 221 -7.14 10.16 13.08
CA ASP A 221 -8.18 9.30 13.64
C ASP A 221 -7.62 8.03 14.32
N GLY A 222 -6.30 7.84 14.29
CA GLY A 222 -5.62 6.67 14.85
C GLY A 222 -5.63 5.44 13.95
N ALA A 223 -6.27 5.50 12.77
CA ALA A 223 -6.24 4.41 11.81
C ALA A 223 -4.84 4.32 11.18
N ALA A 224 -4.31 3.09 11.11
CA ALA A 224 -3.02 2.83 10.48
C ALA A 224 -3.23 2.21 9.09
N TRP A 225 -2.61 2.80 8.08
CA TRP A 225 -2.49 2.23 6.74
C TRP A 225 -1.07 1.73 6.53
N SER A 226 -0.89 0.49 6.12
CA SER A 226 0.40 -0.06 5.71
C SER A 226 0.54 -0.08 4.19
N GLY A 227 1.69 0.36 3.70
CA GLY A 227 2.02 0.38 2.27
C GLY A 227 3.40 0.97 2.03
N ILE A 228 3.81 1.11 0.76
CA ILE A 228 5.21 1.45 0.40
C ILE A 228 6.19 0.40 0.97
N ASP A 229 5.89 -0.86 0.66
CA ASP A 229 6.63 -2.02 1.13
C ASP A 229 7.46 -2.63 0.00
N ALA A 230 8.64 -3.15 0.30
CA ALA A 230 9.44 -3.90 -0.65
C ALA A 230 10.26 -5.00 0.04
N PRO A 231 10.47 -6.17 -0.60
CA PRO A 231 9.63 -6.71 -1.66
C PRO A 231 8.24 -7.08 -1.11
N VAL A 232 7.20 -6.94 -1.95
CA VAL A 232 5.90 -7.56 -1.73
C VAL A 232 5.83 -8.84 -2.58
N PRO A 233 5.63 -10.02 -1.98
CA PRO A 233 5.51 -11.27 -2.73
C PRO A 233 4.44 -11.17 -3.83
N GLY A 234 4.78 -11.62 -5.05
CA GLY A 234 3.86 -11.59 -6.19
C GLY A 234 3.77 -10.25 -6.93
N ILE A 235 4.28 -9.15 -6.38
CA ILE A 235 4.43 -7.88 -7.11
C ILE A 235 5.79 -7.88 -7.80
N THR A 236 5.76 -7.88 -9.14
CA THR A 236 6.94 -7.67 -9.98
C THR A 236 6.92 -6.27 -10.56
N ALA A 237 8.10 -5.73 -10.89
CA ALA A 237 8.21 -4.42 -11.54
C ALA A 237 7.34 -4.37 -12.81
N PRO A 238 6.77 -3.20 -13.18
CA PRO A 238 6.10 -3.05 -14.47
C PRO A 238 7.03 -3.52 -15.60
N SER A 239 6.48 -4.31 -16.52
CA SER A 239 7.20 -4.77 -17.73
C SER A 239 7.10 -3.75 -18.85
#